data_AF-A0A4Q5SFR9-F1
#
_entry.id   AF-A0A4Q5SFR9-F1
#
_cell.length_a   1.000
_cell.length_b   1.000
_cell.length_c   1.000
_cell.angle_alpha   90.00
_cell.angle_beta   90.00
_cell.angle_gamma   90.00
#
_symmetry.space_group_name_H-M   'P 1'
#
loop_
_entity.id
_entity.type
_entity.pdbx_description
1 polymer ?
#
loop_
_entity_poly.entity_id
_entity_poly.type
_entity_poly.pdbx_seq_one_letter_code
_entity_poly.pdbx_strand_id
1 'polypeptide(L)'
;MKKQWQIFWHVVVWVSLISFFIFIAHINSKISNEGLVVLFVLFGGINISLFYFNYLVLIPRLLDIKKYGWYFASALGTIIAFGFIKYGAALIYPQYALTRMKGETLSFSDYFISTFFTSLVFIFLSIVLKFTVDWVLNERIQRDLENQRLTAELSFLKSQINPHFLFNSLNSIYSLAYQKSETTPEAILKLS
;
A
#
# COMPACT_ATOMS: atom_id res chain seq x y z
N MET A 1 3.25 10.58 4.76
CA MET A 1 2.12 10.76 5.71
C MET A 1 2.61 10.36 7.09
N LYS A 2 2.26 11.10 8.16
CA LYS A 2 2.67 10.71 9.53
C LYS A 2 2.05 9.33 9.87
N LYS A 3 2.81 8.44 10.53
CA LYS A 3 2.38 7.08 10.90
C LYS A 3 1.02 7.05 11.62
N GLN A 4 0.72 8.07 12.42
CA GLN A 4 -0.56 8.24 13.12
C GLN A 4 -1.76 8.35 12.16
N TRP A 5 -1.59 9.02 11.01
CA TRP A 5 -2.65 9.18 10.01
C TRP A 5 -2.98 7.87 9.28
N GLN A 6 -1.99 7.00 9.09
CA GLN A 6 -2.23 5.68 8.50
C GLN A 6 -3.04 4.80 9.44
N ILE A 7 -2.68 4.77 10.72
CA ILE A 7 -3.42 4.02 11.75
C ILE A 7 -4.87 4.53 11.85
N PHE A 8 -5.06 5.84 11.82
CA PHE A 8 -6.39 6.44 11.82
C PHE A 8 -7.26 5.93 10.67
N TRP A 9 -6.77 5.98 9.42
CA TRP A 9 -7.52 5.48 8.27
C TRP A 9 -7.82 3.99 8.35
N HIS A 10 -6.87 3.18 8.85
CA HIS A 10 -7.12 1.75 9.09
C HIS A 10 -8.25 1.51 10.07
N VAL A 11 -8.26 2.21 11.21
CA VAL A 11 -9.32 2.09 12.21
C VAL A 11 -10.66 2.52 11.62
N VAL A 12 -10.70 3.65 10.91
CA VAL A 12 -11.92 4.15 10.26
C VAL A 12 -12.48 3.15 9.26
N VAL A 13 -11.63 2.55 8.42
CA VAL A 13 -12.06 1.55 7.42
C VAL A 13 -12.65 0.32 8.10
N TRP A 14 -11.97 -0.25 9.11
CA TRP A 14 -12.46 -1.43 9.80
C TRP A 14 -13.76 -1.17 10.58
N VAL A 15 -13.84 -0.04 11.29
CA VAL A 15 -15.05 0.35 12.00
C VAL A 15 -16.21 0.55 11.01
N SER A 16 -15.99 1.28 9.92
CA SER A 16 -17.00 1.48 8.89
C SER A 16 -17.48 0.15 8.27
N LEU A 17 -16.55 -0.77 8.01
CA LEU A 17 -16.86 -2.06 7.41
C LEU A 17 -17.65 -2.95 8.38
N ILE A 18 -17.23 -3.01 9.66
CA ILE A 18 -17.97 -3.73 10.72
C ILE A 18 -19.38 -3.14 10.88
N SER A 19 -19.50 -1.81 10.98
CA SER A 19 -20.79 -1.13 11.11
C SER A 19 -21.71 -1.41 9.92
N PHE A 20 -21.17 -1.39 8.69
CA PHE A 20 -21.92 -1.71 7.48
C PHE A 20 -22.45 -3.15 7.51
N PHE A 21 -21.61 -4.12 7.86
CA PHE A 21 -22.06 -5.52 7.93
C PHE A 21 -23.06 -5.77 9.07
N ILE A 22 -22.91 -5.11 10.21
CA ILE A 22 -23.90 -5.16 11.30
C ILE A 22 -25.24 -4.60 10.82
N PHE A 23 -25.24 -3.46 10.13
CA PHE A 23 -26.46 -2.85 9.59
C PHE A 23 -27.17 -3.76 8.58
N ILE A 24 -26.42 -4.33 7.64
CA ILE A 24 -26.95 -5.30 6.66
C ILE A 24 -27.53 -6.53 7.36
N ALA A 25 -26.83 -7.08 8.35
CA ALA A 25 -27.31 -8.24 9.09
C ALA A 25 -28.57 -7.92 9.91
N HIS A 26 -28.63 -6.76 10.54
CA HIS A 26 -29.78 -6.32 11.32
C HIS A 26 -31.04 -6.16 10.45
N ILE A 27 -30.91 -5.69 9.21
CA ILE A 27 -32.03 -5.56 8.28
C ILE A 27 -32.48 -6.92 7.73
N ASN A 28 -31.54 -7.79 7.37
CA ASN A 28 -31.83 -8.99 6.58
C ASN A 28 -32.08 -10.25 7.42
N SER A 29 -31.83 -10.20 8.72
CA SER A 29 -31.90 -11.40 9.56
C SER A 29 -32.40 -11.11 10.97
N LYS A 30 -33.17 -12.04 11.54
CA LYS A 30 -33.60 -12.00 12.95
C LYS A 30 -32.48 -12.45 13.89
N ILE A 31 -31.26 -11.92 13.71
CA ILE A 31 -30.13 -12.20 14.59
C ILE A 31 -30.28 -11.32 15.84
N SER A 32 -30.09 -11.90 17.02
CA SER A 32 -30.11 -11.14 18.27
C SER A 32 -28.94 -10.14 18.31
N ASN A 33 -29.06 -9.08 19.11
CA ASN A 33 -27.96 -8.12 19.31
C ASN A 33 -26.67 -8.82 19.77
N GLU A 34 -26.79 -9.84 20.62
CA GLU A 34 -25.67 -10.68 21.06
C GLU A 34 -25.01 -11.44 19.90
N GLY A 35 -25.81 -12.02 19.01
CA GLY A 35 -25.31 -12.72 17.83
C GLY A 35 -24.57 -11.79 16.86
N LEU A 36 -25.04 -10.54 16.71
CA LEU A 36 -24.35 -9.52 15.90
C LEU A 36 -22.97 -9.18 16.48
N VAL A 37 -22.87 -8.99 17.79
CA VAL A 37 -21.60 -8.72 18.46
C VAL A 37 -20.64 -9.89 18.31
N VAL A 38 -21.10 -11.12 18.54
CA VAL A 38 -20.27 -12.32 18.39
C VAL A 38 -19.77 -12.46 16.94
N LEU A 39 -20.65 -12.38 15.94
CA LEU A 39 -20.30 -12.58 14.54
C LEU A 39 -19.40 -11.48 13.96
N PHE A 40 -19.68 -10.21 14.24
CA PHE A 40 -18.96 -9.11 13.59
C PHE A 40 -17.82 -8.53 14.41
N VAL A 41 -17.92 -8.54 15.74
CA VAL A 41 -16.85 -8.01 16.60
C VAL A 41 -15.85 -9.11 16.95
N LEU A 42 -16.32 -10.25 17.49
CA LEU A 42 -15.44 -11.32 17.94
C LEU A 42 -14.83 -12.08 16.74
N PHE A 43 -15.66 -12.66 15.88
CA PHE A 43 -15.17 -13.36 14.69
C PHE A 43 -14.53 -12.43 13.66
N GLY A 44 -15.08 -11.21 13.49
CA GLY A 44 -14.45 -10.18 12.68
C GLY A 44 -13.08 -9.76 13.21
N GLY A 45 -12.94 -9.61 14.53
CA GLY A 45 -11.67 -9.31 15.20
C GLY A 45 -10.60 -10.39 14.97
N ILE A 46 -11.00 -11.67 14.98
CA ILE A 46 -10.09 -12.79 14.64
C ILE A 46 -9.59 -12.67 13.18
N ASN A 47 -10.48 -12.38 12.23
CA ASN A 47 -10.10 -12.21 10.82
C ASN A 47 -9.22 -10.97 10.60
N ILE A 48 -9.51 -9.85 11.27
CA ILE A 48 -8.69 -8.63 11.24
C ILE A 48 -7.30 -8.91 11.85
N SER A 49 -7.24 -9.70 12.91
CA SER A 49 -5.97 -10.12 13.52
C SER A 49 -5.14 -10.96 12.55
N LEU A 50 -5.77 -11.89 11.82
CA LEU A 50 -5.11 -12.66 10.75
C LEU A 50 -4.57 -11.74 9.65
N PHE A 51 -5.37 -10.76 9.22
CA PHE A 51 -4.95 -9.76 8.24
C PHE A 51 -3.69 -9.01 8.68
N TYR A 52 -3.67 -8.48 9.90
CA TYR A 52 -2.52 -7.73 10.40
C TYR A 52 -1.31 -8.61 10.68
N PHE A 53 -1.53 -9.85 11.11
CA PHE A 53 -0.45 -10.83 11.25
C PHE A 53 0.23 -11.09 9.89
N ASN A 54 -0.57 -11.30 8.84
CA ASN A 54 0.00 -11.46 7.50
C ASN A 54 0.70 -10.19 7.00
N TYR A 55 0.03 -9.04 7.14
CA TYR A 55 0.50 -7.74 6.66
C TYR A 55 1.81 -7.27 7.34
N LEU A 56 1.91 -7.42 8.67
CA LEU A 56 3.04 -6.90 9.46
C LEU A 56 4.16 -7.91 9.66
N VAL A 57 3.87 -9.22 9.64
CA VAL A 57 4.84 -10.26 10.00
C VAL A 57 5.21 -11.12 8.80
N LEU A 58 4.24 -11.79 8.17
CA LEU A 58 4.55 -12.77 7.10
C LEU A 58 5.08 -12.08 5.85
N ILE A 59 4.43 -11.01 5.41
CA ILE A 59 4.84 -10.32 4.18
C ILE A 59 6.27 -9.76 4.33
N PRO A 60 6.60 -8.92 5.34
CA PRO A 60 7.94 -8.33 5.42
C PRO A 60 9.05 -9.34 5.67
N ARG A 61 8.76 -10.45 6.34
CA ARG A 61 9.79 -11.46 6.68
C ARG A 61 10.00 -12.51 5.60
N LEU A 62 9.00 -12.79 4.76
CA LEU A 62 9.05 -13.91 3.82
C LEU A 62 8.79 -13.49 2.39
N LEU A 63 7.74 -12.70 2.15
CA LEU A 63 7.33 -12.30 0.79
C LEU A 63 8.24 -11.19 0.24
N ASP A 64 8.53 -10.15 1.04
CA ASP A 64 9.43 -9.05 0.64
C ASP A 64 10.86 -9.55 0.40
N ILE A 65 11.28 -10.63 1.08
CA ILE A 65 12.58 -11.30 0.92
C ILE A 65 12.53 -12.41 -0.15
N LYS A 66 11.47 -12.47 -0.97
CA LYS A 66 11.27 -13.42 -2.08
C LYS A 66 11.32 -14.91 -1.69
N LYS A 67 11.09 -15.25 -0.41
CA LYS A 67 11.02 -16.64 0.09
C LYS A 67 9.61 -17.21 -0.07
N TYR A 68 9.13 -17.32 -1.32
CA TYR A 68 7.74 -17.67 -1.61
C TYR A 68 7.29 -19.02 -1.06
N GLY A 69 8.15 -20.04 -1.09
CA GLY A 69 7.81 -21.36 -0.54
C GLY A 69 7.55 -21.33 0.97
N TRP A 70 8.41 -20.65 1.72
CA TRP A 70 8.24 -20.47 3.17
C TRP A 70 7.04 -19.58 3.50
N TYR A 71 6.77 -18.57 2.68
CA TYR A 71 5.56 -17.76 2.80
C TYR A 71 4.31 -18.62 2.65
N PHE A 72 4.22 -19.44 1.60
CA PHE A 72 3.05 -20.29 1.36
C PHE A 72 2.84 -21.30 2.49
N ALA A 73 3.90 -21.97 2.94
CA ALA A 73 3.84 -22.89 4.08
C ALA A 73 3.39 -22.18 5.37
N SER A 74 3.94 -20.99 5.65
CA SER A 74 3.57 -20.22 6.84
C SER A 74 2.13 -19.71 6.75
N ALA A 75 1.69 -19.24 5.59
CA ALA A 75 0.33 -18.78 5.35
C ALA A 75 -0.68 -19.92 5.57
N LEU A 76 -0.43 -21.11 5.01
CA LEU A 76 -1.25 -22.30 5.27
C LEU A 76 -1.27 -22.66 6.76
N GLY A 77 -0.12 -22.66 7.42
CA GLY A 77 -0.02 -22.91 8.86
C GLY A 77 -0.85 -21.91 9.68
N THR A 78 -0.81 -20.63 9.31
CA THR A 78 -1.61 -19.59 9.99
C THR A 78 -3.10 -19.73 9.74
N ILE A 79 -3.52 -20.10 8.53
CA ILE A 79 -4.93 -20.36 8.22
C ILE A 79 -5.45 -21.52 9.08
N ILE A 80 -4.69 -22.60 9.17
CA ILE A 80 -5.06 -23.78 9.97
C ILE A 80 -5.14 -23.40 11.45
N ALA A 81 -4.11 -22.74 11.99
CA ALA A 81 -4.08 -22.33 13.40
C ALA A 81 -5.24 -21.38 13.76
N PHE A 82 -5.48 -20.36 12.95
CA PHE A 82 -6.60 -19.44 13.15
C PHE A 82 -7.94 -20.13 12.94
N GLY A 83 -8.03 -21.11 12.02
CA GLY A 83 -9.20 -21.94 11.83
C GLY A 83 -9.57 -22.72 13.10
N PHE A 84 -8.60 -23.32 13.78
CA PHE A 84 -8.83 -23.98 15.07
C PHE A 84 -9.22 -23.01 16.18
N ILE A 85 -8.58 -21.84 16.28
CA ILE A 85 -8.96 -20.79 17.25
C ILE A 85 -10.42 -20.38 17.02
N LYS A 86 -10.78 -20.15 15.75
CA LYS A 86 -12.12 -19.74 15.34
C LYS A 86 -13.14 -20.85 15.63
N TYR A 87 -12.78 -22.11 15.42
CA TYR A 87 -13.65 -23.24 15.77
C TYR A 87 -13.84 -23.36 17.29
N GLY A 88 -12.77 -23.20 18.08
CA GLY A 88 -12.85 -23.15 19.54
C GLY A 88 -13.79 -22.05 20.04
N ALA A 89 -13.69 -20.84 19.45
CA ALA A 89 -14.63 -19.75 19.74
C ALA A 89 -16.07 -20.08 19.34
N ALA A 90 -16.27 -20.81 18.23
CA ALA A 90 -17.58 -21.26 17.78
C ALA A 90 -18.23 -22.29 18.70
N LEU A 91 -17.44 -23.13 19.38
CA LEU A 91 -17.95 -24.07 20.39
C LEU A 91 -18.47 -23.37 21.66
N ILE A 92 -17.96 -22.18 21.97
CA ILE A 92 -18.44 -21.35 23.09
C ILE A 92 -19.78 -20.68 22.73
N TYR A 93 -19.95 -20.31 21.46
CA TYR A 93 -21.15 -19.63 20.95
C TYR A 93 -21.84 -20.43 19.82
N PRO A 94 -22.27 -21.68 20.08
CA PRO A 94 -22.74 -22.59 19.02
C PRO A 94 -24.01 -22.07 18.35
N GLN A 95 -24.91 -21.44 19.10
CA GLN A 95 -26.16 -20.86 18.59
C GLN A 95 -26.00 -19.74 17.55
N TYR A 96 -24.82 -19.11 17.50
CA TYR A 96 -24.54 -18.02 16.57
C TYR A 96 -23.57 -18.43 15.46
N ALA A 97 -22.61 -19.31 15.76
CA ALA A 97 -21.54 -19.68 14.85
C ALA A 97 -21.76 -21.02 14.14
N LEU A 98 -22.53 -21.94 14.73
CA LEU A 98 -22.69 -23.32 14.26
C LEU A 98 -24.14 -23.64 13.85
N THR A 99 -25.08 -22.71 13.97
CA THR A 99 -26.48 -22.91 13.56
C THR A 99 -26.75 -22.24 12.23
N ARG A 100 -27.24 -23.00 11.25
CA ARG A 100 -27.66 -22.47 9.94
C ARG A 100 -29.01 -21.78 10.06
N MET A 101 -29.34 -20.89 9.11
CA MET A 101 -30.64 -20.18 9.03
C MET A 101 -31.89 -21.11 9.05
N LYS A 102 -31.73 -22.42 8.79
CA LYS A 102 -32.80 -23.43 8.86
C LYS A 102 -32.83 -24.25 10.16
N GLY A 103 -32.01 -23.92 11.16
CA GLY A 103 -31.95 -24.65 12.43
C GLY A 103 -31.07 -25.91 12.42
N GLU A 104 -30.47 -26.27 11.28
CA GLU A 104 -29.51 -27.36 11.19
C GLU A 104 -28.13 -26.94 11.73
N THR A 105 -27.48 -27.83 12.48
CA THR A 105 -26.09 -27.66 12.92
C THR A 105 -25.14 -27.82 11.74
N LEU A 106 -24.25 -26.86 11.55
CA LEU A 106 -23.16 -26.94 10.58
C LEU A 106 -22.24 -28.10 10.94
N SER A 107 -21.94 -28.96 9.96
CA SER A 107 -20.89 -29.96 10.12
C SER A 107 -19.54 -29.29 10.31
N PHE A 108 -18.63 -29.96 11.01
CA PHE A 108 -17.26 -29.51 11.19
C PHE A 108 -16.60 -29.15 9.85
N SER A 109 -16.76 -30.02 8.84
CA SER A 109 -16.18 -29.83 7.51
C SER A 109 -16.71 -28.57 6.83
N ASP A 110 -18.01 -28.32 6.88
CA ASP A 110 -18.63 -27.15 6.25
C ASP A 110 -18.18 -25.85 6.91
N TYR A 111 -18.13 -25.84 8.26
CA TYR A 111 -17.63 -24.70 9.01
C TYR A 111 -16.16 -24.42 8.72
N PHE A 112 -15.34 -25.47 8.68
CA PHE A 112 -13.90 -25.35 8.43
C PHE A 112 -13.62 -24.86 7.02
N ILE A 113 -14.33 -25.38 6.00
CA ILE A 113 -14.23 -24.91 4.62
C ILE A 113 -14.63 -23.43 4.51
N SER A 114 -15.75 -23.02 5.11
CA SER A 114 -16.19 -21.62 5.12
C SER A 114 -15.14 -20.70 5.79
N THR A 115 -14.58 -21.17 6.90
CA THR A 115 -13.52 -20.46 7.62
C THR A 115 -12.24 -20.36 6.81
N PHE A 116 -11.87 -21.41 6.09
CA PHE A 116 -10.72 -21.43 5.19
C PHE A 116 -10.87 -20.39 4.08
N PHE A 117 -12.01 -20.37 3.38
CA PHE A 117 -12.29 -19.37 2.35
C PHE A 117 -12.28 -17.94 2.89
N THR A 118 -12.90 -17.72 4.05
CA THR A 118 -12.87 -16.40 4.70
C THR A 118 -11.44 -15.98 5.00
N SER A 119 -10.63 -16.87 5.57
CA SER A 119 -9.22 -16.59 5.90
C SER A 119 -8.39 -16.28 4.65
N LEU A 120 -8.65 -16.99 3.54
CA LEU A 120 -8.01 -16.74 2.25
C LEU A 120 -8.31 -15.34 1.72
N VAL A 121 -9.56 -14.87 1.84
CA VAL A 121 -9.95 -13.50 1.44
C VAL A 121 -9.20 -12.44 2.24
N PHE A 122 -9.07 -12.60 3.57
CA PHE A 122 -8.34 -11.64 4.40
C PHE A 122 -6.84 -11.64 4.12
N ILE A 123 -6.23 -12.82 3.90
CA ILE A 123 -4.84 -12.90 3.46
C ILE A 123 -4.67 -12.23 2.10
N PHE A 124 -5.53 -12.53 1.13
CA PHE A 124 -5.49 -11.90 -0.19
C PHE A 124 -5.61 -10.37 -0.08
N LEU A 125 -6.56 -9.86 0.69
CA LEU A 125 -6.74 -8.43 0.91
C LEU A 125 -5.49 -7.78 1.51
N SER A 126 -4.81 -8.46 2.45
CA SER A 126 -3.57 -7.97 3.05
C SER A 126 -2.41 -7.88 2.05
N ILE A 127 -2.31 -8.85 1.14
CA ILE A 127 -1.31 -8.86 0.05
C ILE A 127 -1.60 -7.71 -0.91
N VAL A 128 -2.84 -7.59 -1.38
CA VAL A 128 -3.25 -6.53 -2.31
C VAL A 128 -2.95 -5.16 -1.72
N LEU A 129 -3.36 -4.92 -0.47
CA LEU A 129 -3.10 -3.64 0.19
C LEU A 129 -1.60 -3.35 0.28
N LYS A 130 -0.80 -4.31 0.75
CA LYS A 130 0.65 -4.15 0.89
C LYS A 130 1.30 -3.85 -0.46
N PHE A 131 0.95 -4.62 -1.49
CA PHE A 131 1.44 -4.43 -2.84
C PHE A 131 1.08 -3.05 -3.40
N THR A 132 -0.17 -2.59 -3.22
CA THR A 132 -0.59 -1.25 -3.64
C THR A 132 0.19 -0.16 -2.93
N VAL A 133 0.38 -0.26 -1.61
CA VAL A 133 1.16 0.72 -0.82
C VAL A 133 2.61 0.77 -1.30
N ASP A 134 3.24 -0.38 -1.47
CA ASP A 134 4.63 -0.46 -1.93
C ASP A 134 4.78 0.07 -3.34
N TRP A 135 3.84 -0.24 -4.25
CA TRP A 135 3.85 0.25 -5.62
C TRP A 135 3.76 1.78 -5.68
N VAL A 136 2.81 2.38 -4.96
CA VAL A 136 2.65 3.84 -4.90
C VAL A 136 3.89 4.52 -4.29
N LEU A 137 4.49 3.91 -3.27
CA LEU A 137 5.71 4.43 -2.66
C LEU A 137 6.88 4.37 -3.64
N ASN A 138 7.04 3.24 -4.33
CA ASN A 138 8.12 3.05 -5.28
C ASN A 138 7.98 3.99 -6.49
N GLU A 139 6.76 4.19 -6.99
CA GLU A 139 6.48 5.15 -8.07
C GLU A 139 6.85 6.60 -7.66
N ARG A 140 6.56 7.01 -6.42
CA ARG A 140 6.97 8.32 -5.89
C ARG A 140 8.49 8.45 -5.82
N ILE A 141 9.19 7.42 -5.34
CA ILE A 141 10.66 7.42 -5.26
C ILE A 141 11.27 7.53 -6.67
N GLN A 142 10.74 6.77 -7.63
CA GLN A 142 11.22 6.83 -9.02
C GLN A 142 11.04 8.22 -9.64
N ARG A 143 9.86 8.85 -9.46
CA ARG A 143 9.62 10.22 -9.93
C ARG A 143 10.57 11.24 -9.28
N ASP A 144 10.88 11.09 -8.00
CA ASP A 144 11.80 12.00 -7.31
C ASP A 144 13.24 11.85 -7.84
N LEU A 145 13.70 10.60 -8.04
CA LEU A 145 15.00 10.30 -8.64
C LEU A 145 15.11 10.84 -10.08
N GLU A 146 14.05 10.73 -10.87
CA GLU A 146 13.99 11.28 -12.23
C GLU A 146 14.09 12.81 -12.23
N ASN A 147 13.35 13.49 -11.35
CA ASN A 147 13.45 14.95 -11.21
C ASN A 147 14.84 15.41 -10.77
N GLN A 148 15.46 14.70 -9.83
CA GLN A 148 16.83 14.99 -9.38
C GLN A 148 17.83 14.81 -10.55
N ARG A 149 17.68 13.75 -11.34
CA ARG A 149 18.50 13.50 -12.54
C ARG A 149 18.36 14.63 -13.56
N LEU A 150 17.13 15.00 -13.92
CA LEU A 150 16.87 16.08 -14.89
C LEU A 150 17.43 17.42 -14.40
N THR A 151 17.32 17.70 -13.10
CA THR A 151 17.87 18.91 -12.50
C THR A 151 19.40 18.92 -12.57
N ALA A 152 20.04 17.78 -12.30
CA ALA A 152 21.50 17.65 -12.43
C ALA A 152 21.98 17.79 -13.88
N GLU A 153 21.26 17.19 -14.84
CA GLU A 153 21.56 17.29 -16.26
C GLU A 153 21.40 18.72 -16.78
N LEU A 154 20.33 19.42 -16.39
CA LEU A 154 20.14 20.83 -16.69
C LEU A 154 21.24 21.70 -16.07
N SER A 155 21.64 21.43 -14.83
CA SER A 155 22.74 22.16 -14.18
C SER A 155 24.07 21.92 -14.90
N PHE A 156 24.34 20.69 -15.31
CA PHE A 156 25.53 20.34 -16.09
C PHE A 156 25.54 21.04 -17.44
N LEU A 157 24.43 21.00 -18.19
CA LEU A 157 24.28 21.72 -19.47
C LEU A 157 24.46 23.24 -19.29
N LYS A 158 23.87 23.83 -18.25
CA LYS A 158 24.07 25.25 -17.92
C LYS A 158 25.52 25.56 -17.60
N SER A 159 26.24 24.68 -16.92
CA SER A 159 27.65 24.88 -16.59
C SER A 159 28.58 24.86 -17.82
N GLN A 160 28.16 24.21 -18.91
CA GLN A 160 28.90 24.23 -20.18
C GLN A 160 28.81 25.58 -20.89
N ILE A 161 27.75 26.36 -20.65
CA ILE A 161 27.69 27.76 -21.11
C ILE A 161 28.51 28.59 -20.12
N ASN A 162 29.69 29.05 -20.54
CA ASN A 162 30.50 29.93 -19.72
C ASN A 162 30.02 31.39 -19.86
N PRO A 163 29.25 31.95 -18.90
CA PRO A 163 28.78 33.33 -19.01
C PRO A 163 29.94 34.32 -19.10
N HIS A 164 31.09 34.03 -18.48
CA HIS A 164 32.28 34.87 -18.57
C HIS A 164 32.86 34.89 -20.00
N PHE A 165 32.82 33.76 -20.72
CA PHE A 165 33.22 33.74 -22.14
C PHE A 165 32.29 34.61 -22.99
N LEU A 166 30.98 34.54 -22.75
CA LEU A 166 30.00 35.37 -23.47
C LEU A 166 30.22 36.86 -23.16
N PHE A 167 30.37 37.24 -21.89
CA PHE A 167 30.64 38.62 -21.48
C PHE A 167 32.00 39.13 -21.99
N ASN A 168 33.04 38.29 -21.98
CA ASN A 168 34.35 38.64 -22.54
C ASN A 168 34.27 38.91 -24.04
N SER A 169 33.55 38.06 -24.76
CA SER A 169 33.38 38.21 -26.20
C SER A 169 32.55 39.45 -26.53
N LEU A 170 31.48 39.74 -25.78
CA LEU A 170 30.69 40.97 -25.90
C LEU A 170 31.52 42.23 -25.59
N ASN A 171 32.31 42.23 -24.51
CA ASN A 171 33.17 43.36 -24.15
C ASN A 171 34.26 43.60 -25.20
N SER A 172 34.81 42.54 -25.78
CA SER A 172 35.80 42.64 -26.86
C SER A 172 35.18 43.26 -28.12
N ILE A 173 33.98 42.83 -28.51
CA ILE A 173 33.21 43.43 -29.61
C ILE A 173 32.88 44.90 -29.31
N TYR A 174 32.46 45.21 -28.08
CA TYR A 174 32.18 46.58 -27.66
C TYR A 174 33.41 47.48 -27.77
N SER A 175 34.59 47.00 -27.34
CA SER A 175 35.85 47.75 -27.48
C SER A 175 36.23 47.96 -28.94
N LEU A 176 36.08 46.94 -29.80
CA LEU A 176 36.33 47.06 -31.24
C LEU A 176 35.38 48.07 -31.89
N ALA A 177 34.10 48.03 -31.54
CA ALA A 177 33.09 48.97 -32.01
C ALA A 177 33.36 50.41 -31.55
N TYR A 178 33.72 50.59 -30.28
CA TYR A 178 34.07 51.90 -29.71
C TYR A 178 35.29 52.52 -30.39
N GLN A 179 36.29 51.70 -30.70
CA GLN A 179 37.48 52.09 -31.46
C GLN A 179 37.25 52.24 -32.97
N LYS A 180 36.03 51.98 -33.45
CA LYS A 180 35.68 51.94 -34.89
C LYS A 180 36.61 51.03 -35.71
N SER A 181 36.95 49.87 -35.15
CA SER A 181 37.82 48.90 -35.81
C SER A 181 37.10 48.24 -37.00
N GLU A 182 37.78 48.12 -38.14
CA GLU A 182 37.25 47.45 -39.33
C GLU A 182 36.97 45.95 -39.12
N THR A 183 37.54 45.32 -38.08
CA THR A 183 37.35 43.89 -37.76
C THR A 183 36.10 43.61 -36.90
N THR A 184 35.40 44.66 -36.44
CA THR A 184 34.18 44.54 -35.62
C THR A 184 33.10 43.63 -36.26
N PRO A 185 32.79 43.71 -37.57
CA PRO A 185 31.78 42.85 -38.21
C PRO A 185 32.16 41.36 -38.19
N GLU A 186 33.44 41.03 -38.37
CA GLU A 186 33.94 39.64 -38.30
C GLU A 186 33.83 39.07 -36.87
N ALA A 187 34.10 39.89 -35.86
CA ALA A 187 33.97 39.49 -34.46
C ALA A 187 32.51 39.20 -34.08
N ILE A 188 31.55 39.98 -34.63
CA ILE A 188 30.11 39.73 -34.45
C ILE A 188 29.70 38.41 -35.13
N LEU A 189 30.16 38.16 -36.35
CA LEU A 189 29.92 36.91 -37.08
C LEU A 189 30.45 35.67 -36.33
N LYS A 190 31.62 35.79 -35.68
CA LYS A 190 32.20 34.71 -34.86
C LYS A 190 31.44 34.38 -33.57
N LEU A 191 30.61 35.31 -33.09
CA LEU A 191 29.79 35.13 -31.88
C LEU A 191 28.40 34.53 -32.19
N SER A 192 28.00 34.58 -33.47
CA SER A 192 26.71 34.10 -33.98
C SER A 192 26.71 32.58 -34.11
#